data_AF-A0A2A2SHJ4-F1
#
_entry.id   AF-A0A2A2SHJ4-F1
#
_cell.length_a   1.000
_cell.length_b   1.000
_cell.length_c   1.000
_cell.angle_alpha   90.00
_cell.angle_beta   90.00
_cell.angle_gamma   90.00
#
_symmetry.space_group_name_H-M   'P 1'
#
loop_
_entity.id
_entity.type
_entity.pdbx_description
1 polymer ?
#
loop_
_entity_poly.entity_id
_entity_poly.type
_entity_poly.pdbx_seq_one_letter_code
_entity_poly.pdbx_strand_id
1 'polypeptide(L)'
;MKTIIAVIAATLAVPAVAQPEAAPRRPAIAAPAQAGGPATAKKETRYCVDDVVTGSRLRRRTCDTRANWLREGYDPLTDLKK
;
A
#
# COMPACT_ATOMS: atom_id res chain seq x y z
N MET A 1 -42.31 5.78 -45.94
CA MET A 1 -43.36 5.95 -44.90
C MET A 1 -42.68 6.39 -43.61
N LYS A 2 -43.35 7.28 -42.87
CA LYS A 2 -42.87 8.09 -41.73
C LYS A 2 -42.41 7.26 -40.53
N THR A 3 -41.38 7.75 -39.81
CA THR A 3 -41.37 7.98 -38.33
C THR A 3 -40.08 8.71 -37.92
N ILE A 4 -40.12 10.04 -37.80
CA ILE A 4 -40.19 10.86 -36.56
C ILE A 4 -38.98 10.69 -35.63
N ILE A 5 -38.18 11.77 -35.61
CA ILE A 5 -37.03 12.08 -34.75
C ILE A 5 -37.52 12.35 -33.33
N ALA A 6 -36.86 11.77 -32.32
CA ALA A 6 -37.00 12.19 -30.92
C ALA A 6 -35.63 12.59 -30.38
N VAL A 7 -35.40 13.90 -30.27
CA VAL A 7 -34.22 14.49 -29.61
C VAL A 7 -34.49 14.46 -28.10
N ILE A 8 -33.74 13.65 -27.37
CA ILE A 8 -33.76 13.63 -25.90
C ILE A 8 -32.73 14.65 -25.43
N ALA A 9 -33.18 15.83 -25.01
CA ALA A 9 -32.33 16.83 -24.37
C ALA A 9 -32.01 16.36 -22.94
N ALA A 10 -30.79 15.84 -22.74
CA ALA A 10 -30.28 15.52 -21.41
C ALA A 10 -29.82 16.82 -20.72
N THR A 11 -30.59 17.28 -19.74
CA THR A 11 -30.18 18.35 -18.83
C THR A 11 -29.08 17.84 -17.90
N LEU A 12 -27.86 18.33 -18.09
CA LEU A 12 -26.73 18.04 -17.19
C LEU A 12 -26.96 18.79 -15.87
N ALA A 13 -27.27 18.06 -14.80
CA ALA A 13 -27.27 18.58 -13.45
C ALA A 13 -25.82 18.84 -13.01
N VAL A 14 -25.49 20.10 -12.72
CA VAL A 14 -24.19 20.48 -12.16
C VAL A 14 -24.16 20.16 -10.65
N PRO A 15 -23.17 19.41 -10.13
CA PRO A 15 -23.06 19.20 -8.70
C PRO A 15 -22.53 20.48 -8.04
N ALA A 16 -23.28 21.00 -7.05
CA ALA A 16 -22.80 22.07 -6.18
C ALA A 16 -21.67 21.52 -5.28
N VAL A 17 -20.44 21.95 -5.53
CA VAL A 17 -19.29 21.68 -4.66
C VAL A 17 -19.40 22.57 -3.41
N ALA A 18 -19.69 21.97 -2.26
CA ALA A 18 -19.61 22.66 -0.98
C ALA A 18 -18.14 23.01 -0.68
N GLN A 19 -17.85 24.30 -0.51
CA GLN A 19 -16.55 24.76 -0.03
C GLN A 19 -16.43 24.49 1.48
N PRO A 20 -15.33 23.86 1.95
CA PRO A 20 -15.08 23.73 3.37
C PRO A 20 -14.81 25.12 3.97
N GLU A 21 -15.64 25.52 4.92
CA GLU A 21 -15.44 26.72 5.72
C GLU A 21 -14.12 26.60 6.50
N ALA A 22 -13.23 27.56 6.30
CA ALA A 22 -11.93 27.57 6.94
C ALA A 22 -12.10 27.79 8.45
N ALA A 23 -11.85 26.75 9.24
CA ALA A 23 -11.82 26.85 10.69
C ALA A 23 -10.77 27.89 11.14
N PRO A 24 -11.07 28.71 12.16
CA PRO A 24 -10.12 29.70 12.67
C PRO A 24 -8.85 29.02 13.19
N ARG A 25 -7.69 29.43 12.68
CA ARG A 25 -6.38 28.94 13.13
C ARG A 25 -6.18 29.36 14.60
N ARG A 26 -6.23 28.39 15.51
CA ARG A 26 -5.67 28.57 16.86
C ARG A 26 -4.15 28.77 16.74
N PRO A 27 -3.53 29.62 17.59
CA PRO A 27 -2.08 29.74 17.61
C PRO A 27 -1.46 28.39 17.97
N ALA A 28 -0.52 27.94 17.13
CA ALA A 28 0.24 26.72 17.40
C ALA A 28 1.17 26.96 18.59
N ILE A 29 0.92 26.26 19.69
CA ILE A 29 1.88 26.17 20.79
C ILE A 29 3.09 25.39 20.26
N ALA A 30 4.27 26.01 20.28
CA ALA A 30 5.49 25.37 19.85
C ALA A 30 5.77 24.15 20.76
N ALA A 31 5.76 22.95 20.17
CA ALA A 31 6.15 21.74 20.85
C ALA A 31 7.66 21.81 21.20
N PRO A 32 8.08 21.33 22.38
CA PRO A 32 9.49 21.26 22.73
C PRO A 32 10.22 20.39 21.71
N ALA A 33 11.38 20.87 21.25
CA ALA A 33 12.26 20.12 20.36
C ALA A 33 12.64 18.79 21.02
N GLN A 34 12.22 17.68 20.40
CA GLN A 34 12.52 16.33 20.85
C GLN A 34 14.04 16.11 20.72
N ALA A 35 14.75 16.19 21.84
CA ALA A 35 16.14 15.81 21.93
C ALA A 35 16.25 14.28 21.75
N GLY A 36 16.99 13.85 20.72
CA GLY A 36 17.37 12.46 20.51
C GLY A 36 16.27 11.60 19.87
N GLY A 37 16.21 11.60 18.54
CA GLY A 37 15.48 10.55 17.82
C GLY A 37 16.07 9.17 18.15
N PRO A 38 15.25 8.12 18.27
CA PRO A 38 15.76 6.77 18.55
C PRO A 38 16.76 6.38 17.46
N ALA A 39 17.93 5.88 17.87
CA ALA A 39 18.90 5.29 16.96
C ALA A 39 18.15 4.32 16.05
N THR A 40 18.29 4.51 14.73
CA THR A 40 17.66 3.64 13.73
C THR A 40 18.27 2.25 13.89
N ALA A 41 17.59 1.39 14.66
CA ALA A 41 17.91 -0.02 14.74
C ALA A 41 17.93 -0.55 13.31
N LYS A 42 19.08 -1.08 12.87
CA LYS A 42 19.19 -1.72 11.56
C LYS A 42 18.18 -2.85 11.52
N LYS A 43 17.11 -2.66 10.74
CA LYS A 43 16.13 -3.73 10.50
C LYS A 43 16.82 -4.82 9.71
N GLU A 44 16.79 -6.04 10.23
CA GLU A 44 17.37 -7.18 9.55
C GLU A 44 16.61 -7.48 8.26
N THR A 45 17.34 -7.68 7.15
CA THR A 45 16.74 -7.99 5.85
C THR A 45 16.17 -9.40 5.86
N ARG A 46 14.89 -9.53 5.50
CA ARG A 46 14.18 -10.81 5.37
C ARG A 46 13.90 -11.10 3.90
N TYR A 47 13.91 -12.37 3.57
CA TYR A 47 13.70 -12.94 2.24
C TYR A 47 12.49 -13.87 2.31
N CYS A 48 11.52 -13.64 1.42
CA CYS A 48 10.28 -14.38 1.38
C CYS A 48 10.26 -15.39 0.24
N VAL A 49 9.96 -16.64 0.55
CA VAL A 49 9.88 -17.75 -0.40
C VAL A 49 8.44 -18.27 -0.40
N ASP A 50 7.87 -18.47 -1.59
CA ASP A 50 6.55 -19.04 -1.77
C ASP A 50 6.65 -20.56 -1.97
N ASP A 51 6.06 -21.34 -1.06
CA ASP A 51 5.99 -22.79 -1.15
C ASP A 51 4.80 -23.24 -2.02
N VAL A 52 5.04 -24.27 -2.83
CA VAL A 52 4.02 -24.93 -3.65
C VAL A 52 3.48 -26.11 -2.86
N VAL A 53 2.44 -25.86 -2.08
CA VAL A 53 1.76 -26.93 -1.34
C VAL A 53 1.03 -27.85 -2.33
N THR A 54 1.48 -29.10 -2.47
CA THR A 54 0.77 -30.12 -3.26
C THR A 54 -0.51 -30.51 -2.53
N GLY A 55 -1.67 -30.13 -3.09
CA GLY A 55 -3.01 -30.48 -2.58
C GLY A 55 -3.81 -29.30 -2.03
N SER A 56 -3.16 -28.22 -1.57
CA SER A 56 -3.83 -26.95 -1.27
C SER A 56 -3.58 -25.97 -2.40
N ARG A 57 -4.64 -25.34 -2.93
CA ARG A 57 -4.51 -24.24 -3.91
C ARG A 57 -3.97 -22.95 -3.28
N LEU A 58 -3.78 -22.93 -1.96
CA LEU A 58 -3.29 -21.77 -1.25
C LEU A 58 -1.77 -21.84 -1.10
N ARG A 59 -1.07 -20.93 -1.77
CA ARG A 59 0.38 -20.76 -1.63
C ARG A 59 0.71 -20.24 -0.23
N ARG A 60 1.74 -20.81 0.39
CA ARG A 60 2.26 -20.33 1.68
C ARG A 60 3.53 -19.54 1.43
N ARG A 61 3.65 -18.39 2.09
CA ARG A 61 4.84 -17.55 2.03
C ARG A 61 5.55 -17.58 3.37
N THR A 62 6.81 -17.97 3.37
CA THR A 62 7.67 -17.94 4.56
C THR A 62 8.72 -16.87 4.37
N CYS A 63 8.90 -15.98 5.36
CA CYS A 63 9.87 -14.89 5.30
C CYS A 63 10.89 -15.00 6.42
N ASP A 64 12.16 -15.14 6.07
CA ASP A 64 13.24 -15.27 7.04
C ASP A 64 14.53 -14.58 6.62
N THR A 65 15.43 -14.39 7.58
CA THR A 65 16.80 -13.92 7.40
C THR A 65 17.59 -14.90 6.53
N ARG A 66 18.57 -14.41 5.77
CA ARG A 66 19.44 -15.29 4.97
C ARG A 66 20.16 -16.30 5.85
N ALA A 67 20.56 -15.91 7.06
CA ALA A 67 21.22 -16.81 8.00
C ALA A 67 20.32 -17.98 8.42
N ASN A 68 19.02 -17.76 8.64
CA ASN A 68 18.10 -18.85 8.94
C ASN A 68 17.88 -19.76 7.73
N TRP A 69 17.67 -19.19 6.54
CA TRP A 69 17.52 -19.98 5.31
C TRP A 69 18.74 -20.87 5.03
N LEU A 70 19.95 -20.35 5.21
CA LEU A 70 21.17 -21.13 5.04
C LEU A 70 21.30 -22.26 6.07
N ARG A 71 20.77 -22.07 7.29
CA ARG A 71 20.68 -23.16 8.28
C ARG A 71 19.69 -24.25 7.85
N GLU A 72 18.66 -23.89 7.08
CA GLU A 72 17.71 -24.81 6.46
C GLU A 72 18.24 -25.42 5.14
N GLY A 73 19.42 -25.02 4.67
CA GLY A 73 20.05 -25.55 3.46
C GLY A 73 19.59 -24.90 2.16
N TYR A 74 18.92 -23.73 2.24
CA TYR A 74 18.41 -22.99 1.08
C TYR A 74 19.02 -21.58 1.04
N ASP A 75 19.44 -21.09 -0.14
CA ASP A 75 19.91 -19.70 -0.29
C ASP A 75 18.88 -18.87 -1.08
N PRO A 76 18.12 -17.97 -0.44
CA PRO A 76 17.07 -17.20 -1.12
C PRO A 76 17.62 -16.22 -2.16
N LEU A 77 18.93 -16.00 -2.21
CA LEU A 77 19.54 -15.13 -3.22
C LEU A 77 19.72 -15.83 -4.59
N THR A 78 19.65 -17.16 -4.67
CA THR A 78 19.77 -17.86 -5.97
C THR A 78 18.61 -17.54 -6.90
N ASP A 79 17.42 -17.38 -6.32
CA ASP A 79 16.15 -17.26 -7.05
C ASP A 79 15.75 -15.79 -7.28
N LEU A 80 16.50 -14.84 -6.71
CA LEU A 80 16.26 -13.39 -6.83
C LEU A 80 16.84 -12.77 -8.12
N LYS A 81 17.40 -13.56 -9.03
CA LYS A 81 17.88 -13.07 -10.33
C LYS A 81 16.69 -12.74 -11.23
N LYS A 82 16.40 -11.44 -11.36
CA LYS A 82 15.49 -10.87 -12.36
C LYS A 82 15.95 -11.14 -13.78
#